data_AF-A0AA36JS07-F1
#
_entry.id   AF-A0AA36JS07-F1
#
_cell.length_a   1.000
_cell.length_b   1.000
_cell.length_c   1.000
_cell.angle_alpha   90.00
_cell.angle_beta   90.00
_cell.angle_gamma   90.00
#
_symmetry.space_group_name_H-M   'P 1'
#
loop_
_entity.id
_entity.type
_entity.pdbx_description
1 polymer ?
#
loop_
_entity_poly.entity_id
_entity_poly.type
_entity_poly.pdbx_seq_one_letter_code
_entity_poly.pdbx_strand_id
1 'polypeptide(L)'
;MPRLGSRFSALVVGMALQMQNMQSAFPVRPSHGYRAVRPYQAPGPVLATGLFAGSSLGDWLRRDAAAFQGLHLPRRPHWPNYQEEIDRAADSFGPEGQVAMRIFPQQGRVADFQQVANEIGRGVSLPQDLMSVIRADICALGRTVASLCPWSKTFIVKLELMGEHSCPRWHRDEYCARAIVSYNLAGTNYATEDNVDFWELDHCGNNDHIIRDASKVRQVGVGDLLFIKGRKFPGARGLVHKSPPLQYANNVVLNRLVLKIDVPSL
;
A
#
# COMPACT_ATOMS: atom_id res chain seq x y z
N MET A 1 -33.12 -41.89 9.75
CA MET A 1 -32.85 -40.43 9.75
C MET A 1 -32.32 -40.05 11.13
N PRO A 2 -31.09 -39.51 11.20
CA PRO A 2 -30.94 -38.09 11.50
C PRO A 2 -29.90 -37.38 10.60
N ARG A 3 -30.07 -36.06 10.49
CA ARG A 3 -29.21 -35.12 9.76
C ARG A 3 -27.97 -34.79 10.60
N LEU A 4 -26.77 -35.00 10.07
CA LEU A 4 -25.56 -34.34 10.58
C LEU A 4 -25.33 -33.05 9.79
N GLY A 5 -25.56 -31.92 10.46
CA GLY A 5 -25.11 -30.62 9.98
C GLY A 5 -23.62 -30.46 10.23
N SER A 6 -22.83 -30.29 9.18
CA SER A 6 -21.43 -29.89 9.29
C SER A 6 -21.32 -28.37 9.19
N ARG A 7 -21.00 -27.74 10.33
CA ARG A 7 -20.47 -26.38 10.35
C ARG A 7 -18.99 -26.46 9.96
N PHE A 8 -18.65 -26.02 8.75
CA PHE A 8 -17.25 -25.88 8.32
C PHE A 8 -16.83 -24.40 8.43
N SER A 9 -16.14 -24.08 9.52
CA SER A 9 -15.51 -22.78 9.78
C SER A 9 -14.36 -22.51 8.80
N ALA A 10 -14.25 -21.25 8.34
CA ALA A 10 -13.06 -20.76 7.65
C ALA A 10 -11.87 -20.78 8.62
N LEU A 11 -10.73 -21.33 8.18
CA LEU A 11 -9.51 -21.38 8.97
C LEU A 11 -8.75 -20.06 8.78
N VAL A 12 -8.91 -19.12 9.72
CA VAL A 12 -8.01 -17.97 9.85
C VAL A 12 -6.82 -18.42 10.67
N VAL A 13 -5.67 -18.60 10.02
CA VAL A 13 -4.41 -18.86 10.74
C VAL A 13 -3.88 -17.52 11.23
N GLY A 14 -4.33 -17.11 12.41
CA GLY A 14 -3.65 -16.06 13.19
C GLY A 14 -2.41 -16.66 13.84
N MET A 15 -1.24 -16.52 13.21
CA MET A 15 0.02 -16.68 13.95
C MET A 15 0.25 -15.37 14.71
N ALA A 16 -0.20 -15.34 15.97
CA ALA A 16 0.35 -14.42 16.95
C ALA A 16 1.75 -14.93 17.31
N LEU A 17 2.78 -14.22 16.85
CA LEU A 17 4.15 -14.43 17.33
C LEU A 17 4.21 -13.91 18.77
N GLN A 18 4.40 -14.83 19.70
CA GLN A 18 4.57 -14.56 21.13
C GLN A 18 5.99 -14.03 21.35
N MET A 19 6.14 -12.73 21.63
CA MET A 19 7.42 -12.12 21.99
C MET A 19 7.53 -11.97 23.51
N GLN A 20 8.60 -12.54 24.06
CA GLN A 20 9.02 -12.37 25.45
C GLN A 20 9.52 -10.93 25.69
N ASN A 21 9.24 -10.45 26.91
CA ASN A 21 9.58 -9.12 27.44
C ASN A 21 11.05 -8.73 27.26
N MET A 22 11.30 -7.64 26.54
CA MET A 22 12.35 -6.68 26.89
C MET A 22 11.74 -5.29 26.90
N GLN A 23 11.50 -4.76 28.11
CA GLN A 23 11.19 -3.35 28.31
C GLN A 23 12.43 -2.54 28.01
N SER A 24 12.46 -1.87 26.85
CA SER A 24 13.37 -0.74 26.62
C SER A 24 12.52 0.53 26.69
N ALA A 25 12.88 1.40 27.63
CA ALA A 25 12.22 2.68 27.83
C ALA A 25 12.60 3.62 26.68
N PHE A 26 11.68 3.86 25.74
CA PHE A 26 11.81 4.95 24.78
C PHE A 26 11.27 6.25 25.40
N PRO A 27 11.94 7.39 25.20
CA PRO A 27 11.49 8.67 25.74
C PRO A 27 10.19 9.11 25.06
N VAL A 28 9.19 9.44 25.87
CA VAL A 28 7.93 10.07 25.43
C VAL A 28 8.26 11.38 24.72
N ARG A 29 7.89 11.50 23.44
CA ARG A 29 8.12 12.73 22.65
C ARG A 29 7.16 13.84 23.10
N PRO A 30 7.64 15.07 23.31
CA PRO A 30 6.80 16.19 23.73
C PRO A 30 5.84 16.64 22.62
N SER A 31 4.57 16.82 22.96
CA SER A 31 3.52 17.35 22.07
C SER A 31 3.68 18.86 21.89
N HIS A 32 4.41 19.29 20.85
CA HIS A 32 4.43 20.69 20.42
C HIS A 32 3.81 20.79 19.03
N GLY A 33 2.81 21.67 18.90
CA GLY A 33 1.87 21.72 17.78
C GLY A 33 2.54 21.68 16.40
N TYR A 34 2.06 20.78 15.55
CA TYR A 34 2.54 20.68 14.18
C TYR A 34 2.06 21.90 13.41
N ARG A 35 3.00 22.67 12.84
CA ARG A 35 2.66 23.74 11.92
C ARG A 35 2.03 23.08 10.69
N ALA A 36 0.80 23.47 10.34
CA ALA A 36 0.04 22.87 9.25
C ALA A 36 0.90 22.75 7.98
N VAL A 37 1.24 21.51 7.61
CA VAL A 37 1.89 21.21 6.33
C VAL A 37 0.89 21.56 5.23
N ARG A 38 1.28 22.41 4.27
CA ARG A 38 0.39 22.77 3.16
C ARG A 38 -0.06 21.49 2.45
N PRO A 39 -1.38 21.29 2.21
CA PRO A 39 -1.84 20.13 1.47
C PRO A 39 -1.17 20.10 0.10
N TYR A 40 -0.58 18.95 -0.22
CA TYR A 40 0.04 18.72 -1.53
C TYR A 40 -1.00 18.92 -2.63
N GLN A 41 -0.73 19.86 -3.55
CA GLN A 41 -1.55 20.06 -4.74
C GLN A 41 -1.06 19.11 -5.82
N ALA A 42 -1.88 18.11 -6.14
CA ALA A 42 -1.58 17.17 -7.22
C ALA A 42 -1.53 17.92 -8.58
N PRO A 43 -0.50 17.71 -9.41
CA PRO A 43 -0.51 18.19 -10.79
C PRO A 43 -1.64 17.53 -11.59
N GLY A 44 -2.19 18.28 -12.56
CA GLY A 44 -3.33 17.86 -13.39
C GLY A 44 -3.06 16.59 -14.23
N PRO A 45 -4.12 15.91 -14.73
CA PRO A 45 -4.00 14.61 -15.38
C PRO A 45 -3.39 14.74 -16.78
N VAL A 46 -2.13 14.33 -16.93
CA VAL A 46 -1.51 14.11 -18.24
C VAL A 46 -1.42 12.60 -18.43
N LEU A 47 -2.23 12.01 -19.32
CA LEU A 47 -2.19 10.58 -19.62
C LEU A 47 -0.80 10.21 -20.15
N ALA A 48 -0.06 9.39 -19.40
CA ALA A 48 1.17 8.78 -19.88
C ALA A 48 1.06 7.27 -19.92
N THR A 49 1.79 6.72 -20.87
CA THR A 49 1.96 5.34 -21.32
C THR A 49 2.38 4.31 -20.25
N GLY A 50 2.33 4.64 -18.95
CA GLY A 50 2.71 3.74 -17.85
C GLY A 50 1.57 3.31 -16.93
N LEU A 51 0.55 4.16 -16.71
CA LEU A 51 -0.58 3.87 -15.84
C LEU A 51 -1.91 4.01 -16.57
N PHE A 52 -2.82 3.07 -16.32
CA PHE A 52 -4.22 3.24 -16.66
C PHE A 52 -4.89 4.09 -15.57
N ALA A 53 -5.42 5.25 -15.93
CA ALA A 53 -6.19 6.09 -15.01
C ALA A 53 -7.68 5.77 -15.11
N GLY A 54 -8.23 5.11 -14.08
CA GLY A 54 -9.65 4.78 -13.96
C GLY A 54 -10.43 5.86 -13.22
N SER A 55 -11.75 5.84 -13.38
CA SER A 55 -12.70 6.64 -12.59
C SER A 55 -13.33 5.85 -11.43
N SER A 56 -13.19 4.53 -11.47
CA SER A 56 -13.62 3.60 -10.42
C SER A 56 -12.69 2.39 -10.35
N LEU A 57 -12.78 1.63 -9.25
CA LEU A 57 -12.10 0.32 -9.15
C LEU A 57 -12.62 -0.69 -10.18
N GLY A 58 -13.85 -0.52 -10.68
CA GLY A 58 -14.39 -1.36 -11.75
C GLY A 58 -13.65 -1.17 -13.08
N ASP A 59 -13.13 0.03 -13.35
CA ASP A 59 -12.37 0.30 -14.57
C ASP A 59 -11.07 -0.49 -14.63
N TRP A 60 -10.50 -0.85 -13.48
CA TRP A 60 -9.30 -1.69 -13.42
C TRP A 60 -9.52 -3.10 -13.97
N LEU A 61 -10.77 -3.58 -13.98
CA LEU A 61 -11.14 -4.91 -14.47
C LEU A 61 -11.41 -4.95 -15.99
N ARG A 62 -11.32 -3.81 -16.67
CA ARG A 62 -11.50 -3.74 -18.12
C ARG A 62 -10.34 -4.44 -18.84
N ARG A 63 -10.62 -5.01 -20.00
CA ARG A 63 -9.60 -5.74 -20.79
C ARG A 63 -8.44 -4.86 -21.24
N ASP A 64 -8.71 -3.59 -21.58
CA ASP A 64 -7.70 -2.63 -22.01
C ASP A 64 -6.77 -2.20 -20.85
N ALA A 65 -7.26 -2.16 -19.61
CA ALA A 65 -6.45 -1.89 -18.43
C ALA A 65 -5.33 -2.93 -18.21
N ALA A 66 -5.48 -4.15 -18.74
CA ALA A 66 -4.48 -5.20 -18.64
C ALA A 66 -3.15 -4.85 -19.35
N ALA A 67 -3.16 -3.93 -20.32
CA ALA A 67 -1.97 -3.54 -21.07
C ALA A 67 -1.00 -2.61 -20.31
N PHE A 68 -1.42 -2.03 -19.18
CA PHE A 68 -0.64 -1.03 -18.44
C PHE A 68 0.18 -1.67 -17.30
N GLN A 69 1.33 -1.08 -16.95
CA GLN A 69 2.17 -1.60 -15.85
C GLN A 69 1.60 -1.30 -14.46
N GLY A 70 0.70 -0.33 -14.36
CA GLY A 70 -0.08 -0.08 -13.16
C GLY A 70 -1.42 0.55 -13.45
N LEU A 71 -2.29 0.55 -12.45
CA LEU A 71 -3.66 1.08 -12.52
C LEU A 71 -3.81 2.11 -11.41
N HIS A 72 -4.27 3.30 -11.76
CA HIS A 72 -4.40 4.44 -10.86
C HIS A 72 -5.86 4.83 -10.77
N LEU A 73 -6.34 5.07 -9.56
CA LEU A 73 -7.62 5.69 -9.30
C LEU A 73 -7.35 6.96 -8.49
N PRO A 74 -7.37 8.14 -9.12
CA PRO A 74 -7.22 9.40 -8.41
C PRO A 74 -8.41 9.58 -7.47
N ARG A 75 -8.13 9.96 -6.22
CA ARG A 75 -9.17 10.26 -5.24
C ARG A 75 -8.84 11.58 -4.56
N ARG A 76 -9.88 12.35 -4.23
CA ARG A 76 -9.74 13.49 -3.33
C ARG A 76 -9.93 12.98 -1.90
N PRO A 77 -8.91 13.08 -1.02
CA PRO A 77 -9.09 12.80 0.40
C PRO A 77 -10.26 13.63 0.94
N HIS A 78 -11.25 12.94 1.52
CA HIS A 78 -12.41 13.58 2.18
C HIS A 78 -12.26 13.61 3.70
N TRP A 79 -11.08 13.21 4.20
CA TRP A 79 -10.75 13.15 5.61
C TRP A 79 -9.78 14.29 5.97
N PRO A 80 -9.77 14.75 7.25
CA PRO A 80 -8.86 15.79 7.69
C PRO A 80 -7.40 15.31 7.72
N ASN A 81 -6.48 16.24 7.92
CA ASN A 81 -5.07 15.90 8.10
C ASN A 81 -4.86 15.27 9.48
N TYR A 82 -4.52 13.99 9.52
CA TYR A 82 -4.26 13.22 10.75
C TYR A 82 -2.77 13.04 11.07
N GLN A 83 -1.89 13.94 10.60
CA GLN A 83 -0.44 13.75 10.77
C GLN A 83 -0.05 13.53 12.24
N GLU A 84 -0.60 14.33 13.16
CA GLU A 84 -0.26 14.21 14.59
C GLU A 84 -0.79 12.91 15.19
N GLU A 85 -2.03 12.51 14.85
CA GLU A 85 -2.64 11.28 15.32
C GLU A 85 -1.89 10.05 14.80
N ILE A 86 -1.44 10.08 13.55
CA ILE A 86 -0.65 9.02 12.93
C ILE A 86 0.71 8.89 13.61
N ASP A 87 1.40 10.01 13.87
CA ASP A 87 2.69 9.98 14.56
C ASP A 87 2.55 9.51 16.02
N ARG A 88 1.48 9.89 16.72
CA ARG A 88 1.18 9.41 18.08
C ARG A 88 0.80 7.93 18.11
N ALA A 89 0.28 7.38 17.02
CA ALA A 89 -0.14 5.99 16.93
C ALA A 89 1.02 5.00 16.73
N ALA A 90 2.27 5.47 16.56
CA ALA A 90 3.42 4.64 16.21
C ALA A 90 3.59 3.39 17.07
N ASP A 91 3.47 3.53 18.39
CA ASP A 91 3.65 2.42 19.34
C ASP A 91 2.60 1.31 19.14
N SER A 92 1.42 1.64 18.60
CA SER A 92 0.37 0.64 18.33
C SER A 92 0.66 -0.23 17.11
N PHE A 93 1.63 0.11 16.27
CA PHE A 93 2.03 -0.68 15.10
C PHE A 93 3.08 -1.75 15.40
N GLY A 94 3.53 -1.85 16.66
CA GLY A 94 4.58 -2.78 17.08
C GLY A 94 5.97 -2.39 16.56
N PRO A 95 6.99 -3.21 16.88
CA PRO A 95 8.40 -2.87 16.61
C PRO A 95 8.73 -2.76 15.11
N GLU A 96 7.98 -3.46 14.27
CA GLU A 96 8.16 -3.45 12.80
C GLU A 96 7.42 -2.29 12.13
N GLY A 97 6.68 -1.46 12.89
CA GLY A 97 5.88 -0.37 12.34
C GLY A 97 4.77 -0.85 11.39
N GLN A 98 4.29 -2.08 11.53
CA GLN A 98 3.24 -2.64 10.68
C GLN A 98 2.37 -3.66 11.40
N VAL A 99 1.09 -3.69 11.01
CA VAL A 99 0.20 -4.82 11.26
C VAL A 99 -0.13 -5.49 9.92
N ALA A 100 -0.05 -6.82 9.88
CA ALA A 100 -0.21 -7.58 8.66
C ALA A 100 -1.10 -8.81 8.86
N MET A 101 -1.91 -9.12 7.87
CA MET A 101 -2.70 -10.34 7.81
C MET A 101 -2.52 -11.04 6.49
N ARG A 102 -2.31 -12.35 6.56
CA ARG A 102 -2.24 -13.22 5.40
C ARG A 102 -3.58 -13.92 5.19
N ILE A 103 -4.06 -13.88 3.96
CA ILE A 103 -5.32 -14.49 3.54
C ILE A 103 -5.01 -15.61 2.55
N PHE A 104 -5.62 -16.76 2.74
CA PHE A 104 -5.58 -17.89 1.81
C PHE A 104 -7.00 -18.13 1.27
N PRO A 105 -7.32 -17.67 0.06
CA PRO A 105 -8.62 -17.94 -0.55
C PRO A 105 -8.81 -19.45 -0.66
N GLN A 106 -9.87 -19.98 -0.06
CA GLN A 106 -10.25 -21.38 -0.26
C GLN A 106 -10.85 -21.53 -1.67
N GLN A 107 -10.63 -22.67 -2.32
CA GLN A 107 -11.23 -22.94 -3.63
C GLN A 107 -12.75 -22.68 -3.60
N GLY A 108 -13.23 -21.85 -4.52
CA GLY A 108 -14.65 -21.50 -4.64
C GLY A 108 -15.19 -20.54 -3.57
N ARG A 109 -14.36 -19.99 -2.67
CA ARG A 109 -14.77 -18.99 -1.67
C ARG A 109 -14.06 -17.66 -1.90
N VAL A 110 -14.81 -16.57 -1.75
CA VAL A 110 -14.27 -15.21 -1.79
C VAL A 110 -13.47 -14.97 -0.51
N ALA A 111 -12.32 -14.32 -0.63
CA ALA A 111 -11.53 -13.86 0.51
C ALA A 111 -12.34 -12.90 1.41
N ASP A 112 -12.34 -13.14 2.72
CA ASP A 112 -13.06 -12.31 3.68
C ASP A 112 -12.20 -11.11 4.11
N PHE A 113 -12.18 -10.09 3.24
CA PHE A 113 -11.50 -8.83 3.54
C PHE A 113 -12.17 -8.04 4.66
N GLN A 114 -13.44 -8.30 4.99
CA GLN A 114 -14.12 -7.63 6.09
C GLN A 114 -13.58 -8.11 7.44
N GLN A 115 -13.37 -9.41 7.60
CA GLN A 115 -12.71 -9.95 8.77
C GLN A 115 -11.30 -9.38 8.93
N VAL A 116 -10.54 -9.32 7.85
CA VAL A 116 -9.18 -8.75 7.84
C VAL A 116 -9.18 -7.28 8.25
N ALA A 117 -10.12 -6.49 7.72
CA ALA A 117 -10.30 -5.09 8.08
C ALA A 117 -10.64 -4.90 9.58
N ASN A 118 -11.43 -5.81 10.14
CA ASN A 118 -11.80 -5.78 11.55
C ASN A 118 -10.59 -6.08 12.45
N GLU A 119 -9.82 -7.14 12.13
CA GLU A 119 -8.65 -7.54 12.91
C GLU A 119 -7.52 -6.51 12.83
N ILE A 120 -7.20 -5.99 11.64
CA ILE A 120 -6.24 -4.88 11.47
C ILE A 120 -6.66 -3.68 12.34
N GLY A 121 -7.94 -3.31 12.27
CA GLY A 121 -8.45 -2.17 13.04
C GLY A 121 -8.53 -2.38 14.56
N ARG A 122 -8.41 -3.62 15.07
CA ARG A 122 -8.24 -3.88 16.50
C ARG A 122 -6.79 -3.74 16.95
N GLY A 123 -5.85 -3.95 16.04
CA GLY A 123 -4.42 -3.94 16.33
C GLY A 123 -3.78 -2.56 16.39
N VAL A 124 -4.47 -1.49 15.97
CA VAL A 124 -3.92 -0.13 15.88
C VAL A 124 -4.82 0.90 16.54
N SER A 125 -4.23 1.96 17.08
CA SER A 125 -4.94 3.08 17.71
C SER A 125 -4.97 4.28 16.78
N LEU A 126 -5.92 4.30 15.85
CA LEU A 126 -6.14 5.41 14.90
C LEU A 126 -7.51 6.06 15.12
N PRO A 127 -7.70 7.32 14.69
CA PRO A 127 -9.02 7.97 14.67
C PRO A 127 -10.08 7.11 13.99
N GLN A 128 -11.27 7.03 14.58
CA GLN A 128 -12.31 6.08 14.16
C GLN A 128 -12.81 6.35 12.73
N ASP A 129 -12.88 7.60 12.33
CA ASP A 129 -13.21 8.06 10.98
C ASP A 129 -12.12 7.67 9.96
N LEU A 130 -10.85 7.90 10.26
CA LEU A 130 -9.73 7.41 9.44
C LEU A 130 -9.76 5.87 9.30
N MET A 131 -10.00 5.17 10.41
CA MET A 131 -10.09 3.72 10.41
C MET A 131 -11.30 3.21 9.64
N SER A 132 -12.41 3.95 9.63
CA SER A 132 -13.55 3.62 8.78
C SER A 132 -13.20 3.69 7.29
N VAL A 133 -12.42 4.70 6.87
CA VAL A 133 -11.91 4.81 5.49
C VAL A 133 -10.99 3.63 5.16
N ILE A 134 -10.03 3.33 6.04
CA ILE A 134 -9.08 2.22 5.84
C ILE A 134 -9.80 0.88 5.71
N ARG A 135 -10.82 0.62 6.55
CA ARG A 135 -11.62 -0.61 6.47
C ARG A 135 -12.37 -0.71 5.14
N ALA A 136 -12.98 0.38 4.69
CA ALA A 136 -13.66 0.42 3.40
C ALA A 136 -12.69 0.14 2.24
N ASP A 137 -11.48 0.71 2.30
CA ASP A 137 -10.43 0.50 1.31
C ASP A 137 -9.92 -0.95 1.32
N ILE A 138 -9.68 -1.56 2.48
CA ILE A 138 -9.31 -2.99 2.58
C ILE A 138 -10.35 -3.86 1.86
N CYS A 139 -11.64 -3.62 2.10
CA CYS A 139 -12.73 -4.39 1.50
C CYS A 139 -12.87 -4.14 -0.02
N ALA A 140 -12.83 -2.90 -0.46
CA ALA A 140 -13.01 -2.55 -1.88
C ALA A 140 -11.79 -2.93 -2.72
N LEU A 141 -10.60 -2.54 -2.26
CA LEU A 141 -9.34 -2.81 -2.93
C LEU A 141 -9.01 -4.30 -2.88
N GLY A 142 -9.22 -4.95 -1.75
CA GLY A 142 -8.97 -6.39 -1.59
C GLY A 142 -9.78 -7.23 -2.57
N ARG A 143 -11.10 -6.98 -2.67
CA ARG A 143 -11.96 -7.67 -3.65
C ARG A 143 -11.50 -7.42 -5.08
N THR A 144 -11.17 -6.18 -5.42
CA THR A 144 -10.71 -5.81 -6.77
C THR A 144 -9.38 -6.51 -7.11
N VAL A 145 -8.42 -6.51 -6.19
CA VAL A 145 -7.13 -7.20 -6.34
C VAL A 145 -7.31 -8.70 -6.47
N ALA A 146 -8.21 -9.31 -5.69
CA ALA A 146 -8.52 -10.73 -5.82
C ALA A 146 -9.14 -11.06 -7.19
N SER A 147 -9.97 -10.17 -7.76
CA SER A 147 -10.50 -10.31 -9.12
C SER A 147 -9.45 -10.11 -10.20
N LEU A 148 -8.47 -9.22 -9.99
CA LEU A 148 -7.33 -9.01 -10.92
C LEU A 148 -6.34 -10.18 -10.91
N CYS A 149 -6.20 -10.85 -9.76
CA CYS A 149 -5.24 -11.93 -9.53
C CYS A 149 -5.94 -13.23 -9.09
N PRO A 150 -6.87 -13.79 -9.91
CA PRO A 150 -7.66 -14.96 -9.52
C PRO A 150 -6.81 -16.24 -9.37
N TRP A 151 -5.61 -16.25 -9.95
CA TRP A 151 -4.63 -17.33 -9.80
C TRP A 151 -3.91 -17.31 -8.45
N SER A 152 -4.03 -16.24 -7.65
CA SER A 152 -3.26 -16.11 -6.42
C SER A 152 -3.82 -16.99 -5.31
N LYS A 153 -2.92 -17.75 -4.68
CA LYS A 153 -3.24 -18.56 -3.49
C LYS A 153 -3.15 -17.79 -2.19
N THR A 154 -2.54 -16.61 -2.22
CA THR A 154 -2.27 -15.81 -1.02
C THR A 154 -2.40 -14.32 -1.29
N PHE A 155 -2.98 -13.60 -0.35
CA PHE A 155 -2.94 -12.14 -0.28
C PHE A 155 -2.38 -11.72 1.07
N ILE A 156 -1.60 -10.64 1.12
CA ILE A 156 -1.11 -10.08 2.39
C ILE A 156 -1.58 -8.63 2.48
N VAL A 157 -2.47 -8.37 3.42
CA VAL A 157 -2.95 -7.01 3.72
C VAL A 157 -2.07 -6.45 4.84
N LYS A 158 -1.48 -5.28 4.63
CA LYS A 158 -0.61 -4.61 5.59
C LYS A 158 -1.05 -3.18 5.80
N LEU A 159 -1.12 -2.76 7.05
CA LEU A 159 -1.17 -1.34 7.41
C LEU A 159 0.17 -1.00 8.07
N GLU A 160 0.89 -0.05 7.49
CA GLU A 160 2.31 0.21 7.77
C GLU A 160 2.54 1.71 7.98
N LEU A 161 3.38 2.04 8.96
CA LEU A 161 3.96 3.36 9.16
C LEU A 161 5.35 3.38 8.54
N MET A 162 5.46 4.14 7.45
CA MET A 162 6.73 4.37 6.78
C MET A 162 7.32 5.70 7.28
N GLY A 163 8.40 5.61 8.05
CA GLY A 163 9.22 6.75 8.46
C GLY A 163 10.64 6.61 7.92
N GLU A 164 11.61 6.49 8.84
CA GLU A 164 13.05 6.38 8.53
C GLU A 164 13.39 5.18 7.63
N HIS A 165 12.63 4.09 7.72
CA HIS A 165 12.87 2.84 6.99
C HIS A 165 12.19 2.79 5.61
N SER A 166 12.21 3.89 4.86
CA SER A 166 11.68 3.91 3.48
C SER A 166 12.74 3.48 2.45
N CYS A 167 12.33 2.83 1.35
CA CYS A 167 13.24 2.44 0.27
C CYS A 167 13.35 3.56 -0.77
N PRO A 168 14.51 4.25 -0.89
CA PRO A 168 14.69 5.36 -1.83
C PRO A 168 15.09 4.89 -3.25
N ARG A 169 15.32 3.58 -3.43
CA ARG A 169 15.80 3.01 -4.67
C ARG A 169 14.66 2.77 -5.66
N TRP A 170 14.88 3.13 -6.91
CA TRP A 170 14.05 2.73 -8.03
C TRP A 170 14.13 1.22 -8.19
N HIS A 171 12.97 0.58 -8.23
CA HIS A 171 12.87 -0.86 -8.38
C HIS A 171 11.56 -1.24 -9.05
N ARG A 172 11.47 -2.52 -9.41
CA ARG A 172 10.22 -3.20 -9.73
C ARG A 172 9.97 -4.18 -8.59
N ASP A 173 8.71 -4.33 -8.19
CA ASP A 173 8.36 -5.28 -7.13
C ASP A 173 8.71 -6.72 -7.54
N GLU A 174 9.27 -7.49 -6.59
CA GLU A 174 9.47 -8.93 -6.72
C GLU A 174 8.19 -9.74 -6.39
N TYR A 175 7.14 -9.04 -5.97
CA TYR A 175 5.78 -9.56 -5.89
C TYR A 175 5.19 -9.74 -7.30
N CYS A 176 4.12 -10.52 -7.43
CA CYS A 176 3.32 -10.48 -8.65
C CYS A 176 2.63 -9.13 -8.76
N ALA A 177 2.04 -8.63 -7.68
CA ALA A 177 1.44 -7.30 -7.68
C ALA A 177 1.38 -6.71 -6.28
N ARG A 178 1.15 -5.40 -6.20
CA ARG A 178 0.85 -4.67 -4.98
C ARG A 178 -0.23 -3.64 -5.27
N ALA A 179 -1.27 -3.61 -4.45
CA ALA A 179 -2.08 -2.40 -4.33
C ALA A 179 -1.60 -1.56 -3.16
N ILE A 180 -1.59 -0.24 -3.30
CA ILE A 180 -1.06 0.70 -2.31
C ILE A 180 -1.89 1.98 -2.27
N VAL A 181 -2.09 2.52 -1.06
CA VAL A 181 -2.67 3.83 -0.80
C VAL A 181 -1.99 4.45 0.41
N SER A 182 -1.76 5.76 0.39
CA SER A 182 -1.30 6.50 1.57
C SER A 182 -2.34 7.54 2.03
N TYR A 183 -2.44 7.74 3.34
CA TYR A 183 -3.54 8.52 3.95
C TYR A 183 -3.17 9.93 4.39
N ASN A 184 -1.88 10.25 4.52
CA ASN A 184 -1.43 11.55 5.04
C ASN A 184 -0.31 12.20 4.23
N LEU A 185 0.61 11.42 3.64
CA LEU A 185 1.73 11.93 2.82
C LEU A 185 1.75 11.22 1.46
N ALA A 186 2.42 11.82 0.47
CA ALA A 186 2.47 11.22 -0.87
C ALA A 186 3.00 9.78 -0.84
N GLY A 187 2.37 8.90 -1.62
CA GLY A 187 2.51 7.45 -1.47
C GLY A 187 3.63 6.83 -2.29
N THR A 188 3.76 7.19 -3.57
CA THR A 188 4.66 6.48 -4.50
C THR A 188 5.12 7.40 -5.62
N ASN A 189 6.43 7.42 -5.89
CA ASN A 189 6.96 7.99 -7.13
C ASN A 189 7.11 6.88 -8.16
N TYR A 190 6.79 7.17 -9.42
CA TYR A 190 6.88 6.21 -10.51
C TYR A 190 7.42 6.85 -11.79
N ALA A 191 7.92 6.00 -12.69
CA ALA A 191 8.37 6.37 -14.02
C ALA A 191 7.67 5.51 -15.07
N THR A 192 7.43 6.10 -16.24
CA THR A 192 6.93 5.41 -17.43
C THR A 192 8.07 4.68 -18.13
N GLU A 193 7.77 3.60 -18.86
CA GLU A 193 8.80 2.72 -19.42
C GLU A 193 9.76 3.44 -20.39
N ASP A 194 9.28 4.45 -21.11
CA ASP A 194 10.08 5.29 -22.02
C ASP A 194 11.09 6.19 -21.29
N ASN A 195 10.88 6.44 -19.99
CA ASN A 195 11.77 7.25 -19.15
C ASN A 195 12.74 6.41 -18.30
N VAL A 196 12.71 5.08 -18.44
CA VAL A 196 13.55 4.17 -17.67
C VAL A 196 14.72 3.66 -18.53
N ASP A 197 15.92 3.70 -17.96
CA ASP A 197 17.02 2.87 -18.42
C ASP A 197 16.96 1.49 -17.76
N PHE A 198 16.37 0.53 -18.49
CA PHE A 198 16.22 -0.83 -17.99
C PHE A 198 17.53 -1.60 -17.91
N TRP A 199 18.55 -1.20 -18.68
CA TRP A 199 19.86 -1.84 -18.56
C TRP A 199 20.50 -1.43 -17.23
N GLU A 200 20.49 -0.14 -16.89
CA GLU A 200 20.95 0.36 -15.58
C GLU A 200 20.14 -0.28 -14.43
N LEU A 201 18.81 -0.31 -14.54
CA LEU A 201 17.93 -0.89 -13.51
C LEU A 201 18.27 -2.36 -13.19
N ASP A 202 18.52 -3.17 -14.22
CA ASP A 202 18.67 -4.62 -14.07
C ASP A 202 20.09 -5.06 -13.67
N HIS A 203 21.08 -4.17 -13.77
CA HIS A 203 22.47 -4.45 -13.43
C HIS A 203 22.94 -3.69 -12.18
N CYS A 204 22.00 -3.26 -11.32
CA CYS A 204 22.23 -2.47 -10.10
C CYS A 204 22.88 -1.10 -10.34
N GLY A 205 22.77 -0.58 -11.57
CA GLY A 205 23.28 0.70 -12.00
C GLY A 205 22.94 1.82 -11.04
N ASN A 206 23.75 2.88 -11.03
CA ASN A 206 23.57 4.02 -10.16
C ASN A 206 22.10 4.46 -10.16
N ASN A 207 21.47 4.56 -8.99
CA ASN A 207 20.05 4.87 -8.86
C ASN A 207 19.66 6.19 -9.56
N ASP A 208 20.63 7.09 -9.73
CA ASP A 208 20.48 8.36 -10.43
C ASP A 208 20.46 8.23 -11.95
N HIS A 209 20.94 7.12 -12.51
CA HIS A 209 20.98 6.84 -13.96
C HIS A 209 19.81 5.99 -14.45
N ILE A 210 19.07 5.34 -13.54
CA ILE A 210 17.89 4.52 -13.87
C ILE A 210 16.81 5.37 -14.56
N ILE A 211 16.71 6.64 -14.21
CA ILE A 211 15.72 7.57 -14.77
C ILE A 211 16.41 8.51 -15.75
N ARG A 212 15.97 8.47 -17.01
CA ARG A 212 16.57 9.26 -18.09
C ARG A 212 16.32 10.76 -17.92
N ASP A 213 15.12 11.12 -17.48
CA ASP A 213 14.71 12.51 -17.25
C ASP A 213 13.93 12.61 -15.95
N ALA A 214 14.55 13.22 -14.94
CA ALA A 214 13.97 13.40 -13.61
C ALA A 214 12.70 14.28 -13.63
N SER A 215 12.55 15.18 -14.61
CA SER A 215 11.36 16.05 -14.72
C SER A 215 10.09 15.28 -15.12
N LYS A 216 10.26 14.09 -15.72
CA LYS A 216 9.17 13.18 -16.10
C LYS A 216 8.80 12.19 -15.00
N VAL A 217 9.46 12.23 -13.85
CA VAL A 217 9.05 11.46 -12.67
C VAL A 217 7.70 11.94 -12.20
N ARG A 218 6.83 10.98 -11.90
CA ARG A 218 5.46 11.24 -11.44
C ARG A 218 5.28 10.77 -10.02
N GLN A 219 4.25 11.30 -9.37
CA GLN A 219 3.91 10.97 -8.00
C GLN A 219 2.42 10.67 -7.89
N VAL A 220 2.10 9.63 -7.13
CA VAL A 220 0.74 9.30 -6.72
C VAL A 220 0.39 10.07 -5.46
N GLY A 221 -0.75 10.77 -5.49
CA GLY A 221 -1.19 11.68 -4.45
C GLY A 221 -1.64 10.99 -3.17
N VAL A 222 -1.91 11.78 -2.13
CA VAL A 222 -2.55 11.29 -0.91
C VAL A 222 -3.96 10.80 -1.25
N GLY A 223 -4.31 9.62 -0.73
CA GLY A 223 -5.61 9.00 -0.92
C GLY A 223 -5.79 8.30 -2.26
N ASP A 224 -4.98 8.56 -3.28
CA ASP A 224 -5.05 7.82 -4.54
C ASP A 224 -4.82 6.31 -4.32
N LEU A 225 -5.57 5.49 -5.07
CA LEU A 225 -5.33 4.05 -5.10
C LEU A 225 -4.43 3.72 -6.28
N LEU A 226 -3.38 2.94 -6.03
CA LEU A 226 -2.45 2.48 -7.07
C LEU A 226 -2.35 0.96 -7.02
N PHE A 227 -2.56 0.30 -8.15
CA PHE A 227 -2.19 -1.10 -8.38
C PHE A 227 -0.92 -1.15 -9.22
N ILE A 228 0.11 -1.80 -8.70
CA ILE A 228 1.43 -1.97 -9.29
C ILE A 228 1.54 -3.43 -9.73
N LYS A 229 1.77 -3.67 -11.03
CA LYS A 229 2.22 -4.98 -11.49
C LYS A 229 3.71 -5.09 -11.19
N GLY A 230 4.12 -6.16 -10.54
CA GLY A 230 5.53 -6.47 -10.29
C GLY A 230 6.14 -7.28 -11.43
N ARG A 231 7.41 -7.66 -11.27
CA ARG A 231 8.17 -8.44 -12.28
C ARG A 231 7.57 -9.81 -12.54
N LYS A 232 6.86 -10.37 -11.56
CA LYS A 232 6.26 -11.71 -11.62
C LYS A 232 4.79 -11.67 -12.00
N PHE A 233 4.24 -10.50 -12.35
CA PHE A 233 2.89 -10.43 -12.90
C PHE A 233 2.88 -11.04 -14.31
N PRO A 234 1.92 -11.92 -14.65
CA PRO A 234 1.82 -12.49 -15.98
C PRO A 234 1.72 -11.43 -17.07
N GLY A 235 2.70 -11.41 -17.99
CA GLY A 235 2.72 -10.50 -19.14
C GLY A 235 3.08 -9.04 -18.84
N ALA A 236 3.47 -8.69 -17.62
CA ALA A 236 3.94 -7.34 -17.30
C ALA A 236 5.47 -7.27 -17.25
N ARG A 237 6.01 -6.09 -17.55
CA ARG A 237 7.43 -5.79 -17.31
C ARG A 237 7.66 -5.34 -15.86
N GLY A 238 6.62 -4.79 -15.24
CA GLY A 238 6.61 -4.29 -13.88
C GLY A 238 6.80 -2.78 -13.82
N LEU A 239 5.99 -2.08 -13.03
CA LEU A 239 6.08 -0.63 -12.87
C LEU A 239 7.32 -0.25 -12.07
N VAL A 240 8.15 0.63 -12.63
CA VAL A 240 9.33 1.16 -11.95
C VAL A 240 8.91 2.27 -11.00
N HIS A 241 9.17 2.07 -9.71
CA HIS A 241 8.70 2.95 -8.65
C HIS A 241 9.66 3.02 -7.46
N LYS A 242 9.44 3.99 -6.59
CA LYS A 242 10.15 4.14 -5.29
C LYS A 242 9.30 4.88 -4.26
N SER A 243 9.74 4.82 -3.00
CA SER A 243 9.16 5.69 -1.98
C SER A 243 9.50 7.16 -2.27
N PRO A 244 8.56 8.10 -2.07
CA PRO A 244 8.86 9.52 -2.08
C PRO A 244 9.89 9.88 -0.98
N PRO A 245 10.62 11.01 -1.13
CA PRO A 245 11.54 11.49 -0.11
C PRO A 245 10.89 11.62 1.27
N LEU A 246 11.70 11.48 2.33
CA LEU A 246 11.27 11.71 3.69
C LEU A 246 10.77 13.16 3.86
N GLN A 247 9.73 13.32 4.67
CA GLN A 247 9.24 14.63 5.08
C GLN A 247 9.56 14.86 6.55
N TYR A 248 9.77 16.12 6.91
CA TYR A 248 10.22 16.52 8.23
C TYR A 248 9.32 17.61 8.81
N ALA A 249 9.08 17.54 10.11
CA ALA A 249 8.60 18.67 10.92
C ALA A 249 9.52 18.83 12.11
N ASN A 250 10.06 20.03 12.33
CA ASN A 250 10.96 20.33 13.44
C ASN A 250 12.15 19.35 13.55
N ASN A 251 12.78 19.02 12.41
CA ASN A 251 13.88 18.04 12.29
C ASN A 251 13.52 16.59 12.67
N VAL A 252 12.24 16.28 12.80
CA VAL A 252 11.73 14.92 13.04
C VAL A 252 11.09 14.38 11.77
N VAL A 253 11.43 13.15 11.40
CA VAL A 253 10.80 12.45 10.27
C VAL A 253 9.32 12.21 10.56
N LEU A 254 8.47 12.60 9.63
CA LEU A 254 7.03 12.34 9.69
C LEU A 254 6.74 10.90 9.25
N ASN A 255 5.85 10.21 9.98
CA ASN A 255 5.40 8.90 9.54
C ASN A 255 4.34 9.03 8.46
N ARG A 256 4.45 8.18 7.45
CA ARG A 256 3.45 8.02 6.40
C ARG A 256 2.66 6.73 6.65
N LEU A 257 1.35 6.86 6.85
CA LEU A 257 0.45 5.72 6.95
C LEU A 257 0.11 5.19 5.56
N VAL A 258 0.35 3.90 5.37
CA VAL A 258 0.19 3.21 4.09
C VAL A 258 -0.59 1.90 4.28
N LEU A 259 -1.61 1.69 3.47
CA LEU A 259 -2.24 0.38 3.29
C LEU A 259 -1.65 -0.28 2.04
N LYS A 260 -1.23 -1.54 2.17
CA LYS A 260 -0.76 -2.38 1.06
C LYS A 260 -1.58 -3.67 0.99
N ILE A 261 -1.85 -4.14 -0.23
CA ILE A 261 -2.33 -5.49 -0.50
C ILE A 261 -1.34 -6.13 -1.46
N ASP A 262 -0.44 -6.95 -0.90
CA ASP A 262 0.59 -7.64 -1.65
C ASP A 262 0.04 -8.96 -2.20
N VAL A 263 0.45 -9.28 -3.43
CA VAL A 263 0.18 -10.55 -4.11
C VAL A 263 1.52 -11.26 -4.32
N PRO A 264 1.93 -12.16 -3.42
CA PRO A 264 3.17 -12.94 -3.54
C PRO A 264 3.22 -13.74 -4.83
N SER A 265 4.43 -14.02 -5.29
CA SER A 265 4.62 -15.11 -6.26
C SER A 265 4.28 -16.44 -5.63
N LEU A 266 3.75 -17.33 -6.46
CA LEU A 266 3.54 -18.74 -6.14
C LEU A 266 4.85 -19.42 -5.72
#